data_AF-A0A522PPJ5-F1
#
_entry.id   AF-A0A522PPJ5-F1
#
_cell.length_a   1.000
_cell.length_b   1.000
_cell.length_c   1.000
_cell.angle_alpha   90.00
_cell.angle_beta   90.00
_cell.angle_gamma   90.00
#
_symmetry.space_group_name_H-M   'P 1'
#
loop_
_entity.id
_entity.type
_entity.pdbx_description
1 polymer ?
#
loop_
_entity_poly.entity_id
_entity_poly.type
_entity_poly.pdbx_seq_one_letter_code
_entity_poly.pdbx_strand_id
1 'polypeptide(L)'
;MNNKSLGSEDTGQAGATGTGNREEDAIYQNGKLVARVVKPDVDLEAKEIRFDEVLDSDHLILADDCEFQKYRIIVQKIAFSTKVDHRPGRNGRTLAGCTAQILGYIEQ
;
A
#
# COMPACT_ATOMS: atom_id res chain seq x y z
N MET A 1 -42.70 -31.64 -2.52
CA MET A 1 -43.18 -30.47 -1.77
C MET A 1 -42.19 -30.14 -0.66
N ASN A 2 -41.67 -28.91 -0.67
CA ASN A 2 -41.13 -28.12 0.44
C ASN A 2 -39.69 -28.42 0.90
N ASN A 3 -38.79 -27.46 1.17
CA ASN A 3 -38.63 -26.02 0.86
C ASN A 3 -37.28 -25.58 1.48
N LYS A 4 -36.45 -24.87 0.70
CA LYS A 4 -35.62 -23.68 1.05
C LYS A 4 -34.56 -23.65 2.18
N SER A 5 -33.51 -22.87 1.83
CA SER A 5 -32.56 -22.08 2.66
C SER A 5 -31.18 -22.74 2.84
N LEU A 6 -30.09 -22.33 2.18
CA LEU A 6 -29.32 -21.06 2.26
C LEU A 6 -28.95 -20.66 3.70
N GLY A 7 -27.69 -20.92 4.05
CA GLY A 7 -26.83 -20.24 5.03
C GLY A 7 -25.40 -20.64 4.64
N SER A 8 -24.46 -19.81 4.15
CA SER A 8 -24.00 -18.47 4.55
C SER A 8 -23.82 -18.35 6.05
N GLU A 9 -22.79 -19.04 6.54
CA GLU A 9 -22.12 -18.72 7.80
C GLU A 9 -20.86 -17.92 7.48
N ASP A 10 -21.06 -16.61 7.58
CA ASP A 10 -20.06 -15.63 7.94
C ASP A 10 -19.55 -15.96 9.35
N THR A 11 -18.26 -16.30 9.45
CA THR A 11 -17.54 -16.26 10.72
C THR A 11 -16.24 -15.49 10.48
N GLY A 12 -16.31 -14.17 10.63
CA GLY A 12 -15.11 -13.37 10.87
C GLY A 12 -14.46 -13.78 12.18
N GLN A 13 -13.15 -14.03 12.19
CA GLN A 13 -12.23 -13.49 13.20
C GLN A 13 -10.76 -13.74 12.85
N ALA A 14 -10.01 -12.64 12.75
CA ALA A 14 -8.58 -12.47 13.02
C ALA A 14 -7.64 -13.66 12.77
N GLY A 15 -7.04 -13.72 11.57
CA GLY A 15 -5.85 -14.50 11.28
C GLY A 15 -4.64 -13.60 11.05
N ALA A 16 -3.97 -13.17 12.11
CA ALA A 16 -2.57 -12.78 12.03
C ALA A 16 -1.74 -14.08 12.01
N THR A 17 -1.54 -14.66 10.84
CA THR A 17 -0.48 -15.64 10.57
C THR A 17 -0.07 -15.50 9.11
N GLY A 18 1.17 -15.06 8.91
CA GLY A 18 1.75 -14.73 7.63
C GLY A 18 1.75 -15.89 6.64
N THR A 19 1.26 -15.60 5.44
CA THR A 19 1.64 -16.15 4.12
C THR A 19 0.57 -15.63 3.16
N GLY A 20 0.72 -14.41 2.66
CA GLY A 20 -0.29 -13.80 1.81
C GLY A 20 0.33 -12.68 0.99
N ASN A 21 0.48 -12.94 -0.31
CA ASN A 21 0.99 -12.04 -1.36
C ASN A 21 0.77 -10.57 -1.01
N ARG A 22 1.78 -9.92 -0.41
CA ARG A 22 1.82 -8.46 -0.36
C ARG A 22 1.81 -8.00 -1.80
N GLU A 23 0.85 -7.15 -2.14
CA GLU A 23 0.71 -6.72 -3.53
C GLU A 23 1.97 -5.96 -3.92
N GLU A 24 2.46 -6.20 -5.13
CA GLU A 24 3.72 -5.61 -5.61
C GLU A 24 3.62 -4.08 -5.73
N ASP A 25 2.40 -3.57 -5.84
CA ASP A 25 2.04 -2.16 -5.87
C ASP A 25 1.46 -1.63 -4.55
N ALA A 26 1.43 -2.39 -3.46
CA ALA A 26 0.82 -1.93 -2.20
C ALA A 26 1.84 -1.41 -1.18
N ILE A 27 1.53 -0.27 -0.57
CA ILE A 27 2.19 0.22 0.63
C ILE A 27 1.33 -0.12 1.84
N TYR A 28 1.95 -0.82 2.80
CA TYR A 28 1.35 -1.12 4.08
C TYR A 28 2.00 -0.28 5.19
N GLN A 29 1.22 0.12 6.19
CA GLN A 29 1.71 0.69 7.44
C GLN A 29 1.05 -0.07 8.58
N ASN A 30 1.84 -0.58 9.53
CA ASN A 30 1.33 -1.41 10.63
C ASN A 30 0.47 -2.59 10.14
N GLY A 31 0.84 -3.22 9.01
CA GLY A 31 0.07 -4.29 8.39
C GLY A 31 -1.25 -3.88 7.70
N LYS A 32 -1.56 -2.59 7.59
CA LYS A 32 -2.74 -2.08 6.87
C LYS A 32 -2.35 -1.44 5.55
N LEU A 33 -3.08 -1.75 4.48
CA LEU A 33 -2.92 -1.09 3.19
C LEU A 33 -3.28 0.40 3.34
N VAL A 34 -2.32 1.30 3.08
CA VAL A 34 -2.52 2.74 3.22
C VAL A 34 -2.38 3.51 1.91
N ALA A 35 -1.76 2.90 0.90
CA ALA A 35 -1.61 3.48 -0.43
C ALA A 35 -1.24 2.41 -1.46
N ARG A 36 -1.37 2.76 -2.73
CA ARG A 36 -0.89 1.94 -3.86
C ARG A 36 0.05 2.75 -4.74
N VAL A 37 1.09 2.14 -5.28
CA VAL A 37 2.09 2.80 -6.12
C VAL A 37 1.90 2.42 -7.58
N VAL A 38 2.32 3.31 -8.48
CA VAL A 38 2.37 3.07 -9.92
C VAL A 38 3.83 3.21 -10.32
N LYS A 39 4.31 2.22 -11.09
CA LYS A 39 5.70 2.14 -11.56
C LYS A 39 6.73 2.37 -10.43
N PRO A 40 6.79 1.46 -9.44
CA PRO A 40 7.85 1.49 -8.46
C PRO A 40 9.20 1.20 -9.13
N ASP A 41 10.17 2.06 -8.92
CA ASP A 41 11.55 1.95 -9.36
C ASP A 41 12.44 1.83 -8.12
N VAL A 42 12.97 0.62 -7.89
CA VAL A 42 13.77 0.30 -6.70
C VAL A 42 15.24 0.49 -7.03
N ASP A 43 15.86 1.47 -6.39
CA ASP A 43 17.29 1.74 -6.48
C ASP A 43 18.01 1.18 -5.24
N LEU A 44 18.60 0.01 -5.37
CA LEU A 44 19.35 -0.64 -4.29
C LEU A 44 20.73 0.00 -4.07
N GLU A 45 21.29 0.70 -5.06
CA GLU A 45 22.57 1.39 -4.93
C GLU A 45 22.41 2.64 -4.06
N ALA A 46 21.37 3.43 -4.34
CA ALA A 46 21.01 4.62 -3.56
C ALA A 46 20.18 4.28 -2.30
N LYS A 47 19.71 3.03 -2.17
CA LYS A 47 18.82 2.55 -1.10
C LYS A 47 17.54 3.37 -1.01
N GLU A 48 16.93 3.63 -2.15
CA GLU A 48 15.67 4.36 -2.25
C GLU A 48 14.73 3.69 -3.27
N ILE A 49 13.44 4.00 -3.17
CA ILE A 49 12.41 3.57 -4.10
C ILE A 49 11.71 4.81 -4.58
N ARG A 50 11.65 4.98 -5.90
CA ARG A 50 10.94 6.05 -6.56
C ARG A 50 9.62 5.53 -7.07
N PHE A 51 8.57 6.30 -6.89
CA PHE A 51 7.23 5.99 -7.36
C PHE A 51 6.79 7.10 -8.28
N ASP A 52 6.40 6.76 -9.51
CA ASP A 52 5.83 7.74 -10.42
C ASP A 52 4.54 8.33 -9.82
N GLU A 53 3.66 7.47 -9.31
CA GLU A 53 2.43 7.88 -8.65
C GLU A 53 2.13 7.01 -7.43
N VAL A 54 1.48 7.60 -6.42
CA VAL A 54 0.99 6.94 -5.22
C VAL A 54 -0.47 7.31 -5.05
N LEU A 55 -1.34 6.34 -5.22
CA LEU A 55 -2.80 6.43 -5.22
C LEU A 55 -3.37 6.08 -3.85
N ASP A 56 -4.61 6.52 -3.60
CA ASP A 56 -5.34 6.29 -2.35
C ASP A 56 -4.52 6.71 -1.09
N SER A 57 -3.66 7.73 -1.22
CA SER A 57 -2.69 8.12 -0.18
C SER A 57 -3.30 8.90 1.00
N ASP A 58 -4.61 8.92 1.15
CA ASP A 58 -5.31 9.64 2.24
C ASP A 58 -4.92 9.12 3.62
N HIS A 59 -4.67 7.82 3.72
CA HIS A 59 -4.25 7.17 4.96
C HIS A 59 -2.74 7.02 5.08
N LEU A 60 -1.98 7.44 4.06
CA LEU A 60 -0.53 7.38 4.07
C LEU A 60 0.03 8.49 4.97
N ILE A 61 0.67 8.08 6.05
CA ILE A 61 1.40 8.97 6.94
C ILE A 61 2.83 9.11 6.39
N LEU A 62 3.16 10.30 5.90
CA LEU A 62 4.51 10.63 5.44
C LEU A 62 5.46 10.66 6.65
N ALA A 63 6.73 10.29 6.41
CA ALA A 63 7.74 10.14 7.46
C ALA A 63 7.45 9.09 8.55
N ASP A 64 6.53 8.16 8.29
CA ASP A 64 6.31 6.99 9.12
C ASP A 64 6.83 5.71 8.42
N ASP A 65 7.05 4.66 9.20
CA ASP A 65 7.54 3.37 8.72
C ASP A 65 6.50 2.71 7.81
N CYS A 66 6.89 2.53 6.55
CA CYS A 66 6.10 1.85 5.54
C CYS A 66 6.72 0.49 5.19
N GLU A 67 5.86 -0.40 4.73
CA GLU A 67 6.20 -1.73 4.26
C GLU A 67 5.79 -1.82 2.79
N PHE A 68 6.78 -2.00 1.92
CA PHE A 68 6.56 -2.14 0.49
C PHE A 68 7.22 -3.43 0.01
N GLN A 69 6.42 -4.37 -0.48
CA GLN A 69 6.88 -5.71 -0.85
C GLN A 69 7.64 -6.40 0.32
N LYS A 70 8.97 -6.48 0.20
CA LYS A 70 9.93 -7.03 1.17
C LYS A 70 10.83 -5.97 1.81
N TYR A 71 10.60 -4.70 1.50
CA TYR A 71 11.41 -3.57 1.96
C TYR A 71 10.66 -2.75 3.00
N ARG A 72 11.34 -2.45 4.10
CA ARG A 72 10.89 -1.42 5.03
C ARG A 72 11.39 -0.09 4.48
N ILE A 73 10.47 0.82 4.21
CA ILE A 73 10.76 2.11 3.58
C ILE A 73 10.16 3.26 4.38
N ILE A 74 10.65 4.48 4.16
CA ILE A 74 10.06 5.70 4.70
C ILE A 74 9.88 6.69 3.56
N VAL A 75 8.64 7.15 3.34
CA VAL A 75 8.37 8.15 2.30
C VAL A 75 8.93 9.49 2.77
N GLN A 76 10.00 9.95 2.14
CA GLN A 76 10.71 11.17 2.53
C GLN A 76 10.26 12.38 1.72
N LYS A 77 10.19 12.21 0.40
CA LYS A 77 9.92 13.32 -0.53
C LYS A 77 8.74 12.97 -1.41
N ILE A 78 7.94 13.98 -1.70
CA ILE A 78 6.87 13.94 -2.69
C ILE A 78 7.11 15.12 -3.64
N ALA A 79 7.13 14.87 -4.94
CA ALA A 79 7.32 15.94 -5.92
C ALA A 79 6.05 16.77 -6.07
N PHE A 80 4.90 16.10 -6.19
CA PHE A 80 3.59 16.73 -6.34
C PHE A 80 2.52 15.98 -5.55
N SER A 81 1.59 16.71 -4.95
CA SER A 81 0.39 16.14 -4.34
C SER A 81 -0.84 16.76 -4.98
N THR A 82 -1.68 15.92 -5.57
CA THR A 82 -2.95 16.32 -6.17
C THR A 82 -4.08 15.65 -5.41
N LYS A 83 -5.07 16.45 -4.98
CA LYS A 83 -6.33 15.95 -4.41
C LYS A 83 -7.33 15.56 -5.50
N VAL A 84 -6.84 14.95 -6.56
CA VAL A 84 -7.63 14.50 -7.70
C VAL A 84 -7.10 13.13 -8.06
N ASP A 85 -7.83 12.10 -7.66
CA ASP A 85 -7.59 10.76 -8.18
C ASP A 85 -8.13 10.73 -9.61
N HIS A 86 -7.26 10.45 -10.56
CA HIS A 86 -7.61 10.37 -11.98
C HIS A 86 -8.45 9.12 -12.32
N ARG A 87 -8.70 8.23 -11.35
CA ARG A 87 -9.55 7.05 -11.54
C ARG A 87 -11.04 7.41 -11.48
N PRO A 88 -11.85 6.91 -12.44
CA PRO A 88 -13.28 7.21 -12.46
C PRO A 88 -13.97 6.65 -11.20
N GLY A 89 -14.59 7.54 -10.42
CA GLY A 89 -15.41 7.17 -9.26
C GLY A 89 -14.67 7.00 -7.93
N ARG A 90 -13.38 7.35 -7.84
CA ARG A 90 -12.66 7.43 -6.58
C ARG A 90 -12.28 8.87 -6.26
N ASN A 91 -12.56 9.29 -5.03
CA ASN A 91 -12.02 10.52 -4.46
C ASN A 91 -10.85 10.11 -3.58
N GLY A 92 -9.63 10.49 -3.98
CA GLY A 92 -8.42 10.17 -3.23
C GLY A 92 -7.32 11.20 -3.48
N ARG A 93 -6.37 11.25 -2.56
CA ARG A 93 -5.12 11.99 -2.72
C ARG A 93 -4.15 11.14 -3.53
N THR A 94 -3.73 11.67 -4.67
CA THR A 94 -2.63 11.13 -5.46
C THR A 94 -1.36 11.92 -5.20
N LEU A 95 -0.24 11.22 -5.02
CA LEU A 95 1.07 11.82 -4.87
C LEU A 95 1.92 11.39 -6.08
N ALA A 96 2.38 12.34 -6.87
CA ALA A 96 3.24 12.08 -8.01
C ALA A 96 4.71 12.37 -7.65
N GLY A 97 5.61 11.54 -8.20
CA GLY A 97 7.06 11.63 -7.98
C GLY A 97 7.43 11.47 -6.51
N CYS A 98 7.01 10.36 -5.89
CA CYS A 98 7.37 10.09 -4.51
C CYS A 98 8.71 9.37 -4.44
N THR A 99 9.53 9.73 -3.47
CA THR A 99 10.78 9.03 -3.15
C THR A 99 10.70 8.55 -1.72
N ALA A 100 10.87 7.25 -1.55
CA ALA A 100 10.99 6.60 -0.26
C ALA A 100 12.39 6.06 -0.06
N GLN A 101 12.93 6.21 1.14
CA GLN A 101 14.21 5.61 1.49
C GLN A 101 14.00 4.20 2.02
N ILE A 102 14.84 3.25 1.61
CA ILE A 102 14.86 1.90 2.15
C ILE A 102 15.59 1.92 3.49
N LEU A 103 14.85 1.64 4.56
CA LEU A 103 15.36 1.48 5.91
C LEU A 103 15.92 0.08 6.15
N GLY A 104 15.36 -0.93 5.47
CA GLY A 104 15.82 -2.31 5.59
C GLY A 104 14.91 -3.29 4.89
N TYR A 105 15.01 -4.55 5.30
CA TYR A 105 14.18 -5.63 4.80
C TYR A 105 13.18 -6.03 5.89
N ILE A 106 11.99 -6.39 5.44
CA ILE A 106 10.96 -6.92 6.32
C ILE A 106 11.27 -8.42 6.39
N GLU A 107 11.89 -8.87 7.48
CA GLU A 107 12.17 -10.29 7.71
C GLU A 107 10.82 -11.01 7.76
N GLN A 108 10.57 -11.87 6.78
CA GLN A 108 9.33 -12.65 6.63
C GLN A 108 9.53 -14.07 7.15
#